data_AF-A0A3M1ZHM5-F1
#
_entry.id   AF-A0A3M1ZHM5-F1
#
_cell.length_a   1.000
_cell.length_b   1.000
_cell.length_c   1.000
_cell.angle_alpha   90.00
_cell.angle_beta   90.00
_cell.angle_gamma   90.00
#
_symmetry.space_group_name_H-M   'P 1'
#
loop_
_entity.id
_entity.type
_entity.pdbx_description
1 polymer ?
#
loop_
_entity_poly.entity_id
_entity_poly.type
_entity_poly.pdbx_seq_one_letter_code
_entity_poly.pdbx_strand_id
1 'polypeptide(L)'
;MILYVKGNLFQSPAQVLVNTVNTVGVMGKGVALEFKRLFPEMYQQYRDLCEQGKFQVGMLWLYKSPQKWVLNFPTKKHWRAPSKVAYIEAGLKKFVQVYSDWGIHSIAFPPLGCGNGQLDFETQVRPLMEKYLKNLPIDVFIYPDRHSEFVEHLNVKQMQAWLRSEPTSLPFAEVWEDVTAVLAQKSEFATIAQNSPFTAQVVTDPPGLRIRASGQTYFIHYEALLAFWQQLRTHGFSMRHIAPGLDRQLSYLIPIFAELDYVTPVHV
;
A
#
# COMPACT_ATOMS: atom_id res chain seq x y z
N MET A 1 5.59 -20.64 8.24
CA MET A 1 7.07 -20.53 8.37
C MET A 1 7.40 -19.14 8.92
N ILE A 2 8.34 -19.01 9.87
CA ILE A 2 8.80 -17.69 10.34
C ILE A 2 10.08 -17.30 9.60
N LEU A 3 10.09 -16.11 9.01
CA LEU A 3 11.25 -15.49 8.36
C LEU A 3 11.65 -14.23 9.14
N TYR A 4 12.87 -14.20 9.65
CA TYR A 4 13.45 -12.98 10.21
C TYR A 4 14.05 -12.15 9.08
N VAL A 5 13.57 -10.92 8.93
CA VAL A 5 13.91 -10.05 7.80
C VAL A 5 14.59 -8.79 8.32
N LYS A 6 15.77 -8.48 7.78
CA LYS A 6 16.39 -7.16 7.94
C LYS A 6 15.86 -6.23 6.84
N GLY A 7 15.31 -5.09 7.21
CA GLY A 7 14.76 -4.12 6.26
C GLY A 7 13.56 -3.37 6.81
N ASN A 8 12.79 -2.74 5.92
CA ASN A 8 11.63 -1.95 6.28
C ASN A 8 10.35 -2.80 6.32
N LEU A 9 9.62 -2.77 7.45
CA LEU A 9 8.32 -3.42 7.60
C LEU A 9 7.33 -3.01 6.50
N PHE A 10 7.32 -1.73 6.12
CA PHE A 10 6.38 -1.19 5.13
C PHE A 10 6.63 -1.68 3.70
N GLN A 11 7.81 -2.25 3.45
CA GLN A 11 8.17 -2.89 2.17
C GLN A 11 7.89 -4.39 2.19
N SER A 12 7.26 -4.92 3.25
CA SER A 12 7.00 -6.35 3.34
C SER A 12 6.01 -6.81 2.25
N PRO A 13 6.29 -7.94 1.57
CA PRO A 13 5.35 -8.53 0.61
C PRO A 13 4.13 -9.17 1.31
N ALA A 14 4.12 -9.25 2.64
CA ALA A 14 3.02 -9.85 3.40
C ALA A 14 1.68 -9.15 3.12
N GLN A 15 0.59 -9.91 3.03
CA GLN A 15 -0.76 -9.39 2.85
C GLN A 15 -1.14 -8.39 3.95
N VAL A 16 -0.73 -8.69 5.20
CA VAL A 16 -1.07 -7.91 6.40
C VAL A 16 0.18 -7.34 7.05
N LEU A 17 0.16 -6.05 7.37
CA LEU A 17 1.19 -5.39 8.17
C LEU A 17 0.68 -5.13 9.59
N VAL A 18 1.52 -5.36 10.60
CA VAL A 18 1.13 -5.18 12.00
C VAL A 18 1.54 -3.80 12.50
N ASN A 19 0.56 -3.03 12.96
CA ASN A 19 0.76 -1.74 13.60
C ASN A 19 0.71 -1.89 15.13
N THR A 20 1.78 -1.52 15.84
CA THR A 20 1.79 -1.53 17.31
C THR A 20 1.19 -0.24 17.86
N VAL A 21 0.06 -0.35 18.56
CA VAL A 21 -0.73 0.81 19.01
C VAL A 21 -0.92 0.85 20.53
N ASN A 22 -1.47 1.95 21.03
CA ASN A 22 -2.03 2.03 22.37
C ASN A 22 -3.56 1.91 22.33
N THR A 23 -4.24 2.09 23.46
CA THR A 23 -5.71 2.02 23.54
C THR A 23 -6.34 3.38 23.87
N VAL A 24 -5.61 4.48 23.66
CA VAL A 24 -6.06 5.86 23.94
C VAL A 24 -6.05 6.74 22.69
N GLY A 25 -6.00 6.15 21.49
CA GLY A 25 -6.18 6.89 20.24
C GLY A 25 -4.97 7.69 19.73
N VAL A 26 -3.77 7.53 20.29
CA VAL A 26 -2.59 8.34 19.91
C VAL A 26 -1.63 7.56 19.01
N MET A 27 -1.23 8.12 17.87
CA MET A 27 -0.16 7.59 17.01
C MET A 27 0.89 8.67 16.75
N GLY A 28 1.75 8.94 17.74
CA GLY A 28 2.63 10.12 17.75
C GLY A 28 4.12 9.85 17.49
N LYS A 29 4.58 8.59 17.48
CA LYS A 29 5.99 8.24 17.27
C LYS A 29 6.21 6.80 16.82
N GLY A 30 7.37 6.54 16.22
CA GLY A 30 7.77 5.21 15.74
C GLY A 30 6.82 4.67 14.67
N VAL A 31 6.73 3.33 14.58
CA VAL A 31 5.94 2.65 13.54
C VAL A 31 4.48 3.14 13.45
N ALA A 32 3.84 3.47 14.58
CA ALA A 32 2.47 3.95 14.60
C ALA A 32 2.29 5.30 13.90
N LEU A 33 3.28 6.20 14.02
CA LEU A 33 3.23 7.49 13.33
C LEU A 33 3.31 7.30 11.81
N GLU A 34 4.14 6.37 11.34
CA GLU A 34 4.22 6.00 9.93
C GLU A 34 2.87 5.47 9.42
N PHE A 35 2.25 4.53 10.15
CA PHE A 35 0.92 4.01 9.81
C PHE A 35 -0.15 5.11 9.77
N LYS A 36 -0.10 6.08 10.69
CA LYS A 36 -1.00 7.25 10.65
C LYS A 36 -0.82 8.08 9.38
N ARG A 37 0.42 8.26 8.91
CA ARG A 37 0.71 9.02 7.68
C ARG A 37 0.24 8.26 6.43
N LEU A 38 0.48 6.95 6.38
CA LEU A 38 0.15 6.10 5.23
C LEU A 38 -1.35 5.73 5.16
N PHE A 39 -2.02 5.61 6.32
CA PHE A 39 -3.41 5.19 6.42
C PHE A 39 -4.22 6.16 7.31
N PRO A 40 -4.47 7.40 6.84
CA PRO A 40 -5.14 8.43 7.65
C PRO A 40 -6.60 8.05 7.99
N GLU A 41 -7.32 7.38 7.09
CA GLU A 41 -8.67 6.89 7.35
C GLU A 41 -8.70 5.80 8.44
N MET A 42 -7.74 4.87 8.38
CA MET A 42 -7.54 3.85 9.43
C MET A 42 -7.30 4.51 10.78
N TYR A 43 -6.47 5.56 10.82
CA TYR A 43 -6.20 6.29 12.05
C TYR A 43 -7.46 6.96 12.62
N GLN A 44 -8.30 7.55 11.78
CA GLN A 44 -9.56 8.15 12.22
C GLN A 44 -10.48 7.10 12.86
N GLN A 45 -10.70 5.96 12.20
CA GLN A 45 -11.52 4.87 12.75
C GLN A 45 -10.92 4.27 14.03
N TYR A 46 -9.59 4.07 14.07
CA TYR A 46 -8.88 3.61 15.28
C TYR A 46 -9.09 4.56 16.46
N ARG A 47 -9.04 5.88 16.22
CA ARG A 47 -9.30 6.88 17.27
C ARG A 47 -10.72 6.75 17.81
N ASP A 48 -11.71 6.69 16.93
CA ASP A 48 -13.11 6.61 17.32
C ASP A 48 -13.37 5.34 18.16
N LEU A 49 -12.77 4.21 17.77
CA LEU A 49 -12.82 2.96 18.54
C LEU A 49 -12.21 3.10 19.94
N CYS A 50 -11.09 3.81 20.07
CA CYS A 50 -10.44 4.06 21.36
C CYS A 50 -11.24 5.02 22.24
N GLU A 51 -11.74 6.12 21.66
CA GLU A 51 -12.54 7.14 22.37
C GLU A 51 -13.85 6.54 22.91
N GLN A 52 -14.43 5.57 22.19
CA GLN A 52 -15.60 4.80 22.64
C GLN A 52 -15.27 3.68 23.65
N GLY A 53 -13.99 3.47 24.00
CA GLY A 53 -13.57 2.39 24.90
C GLY A 53 -13.72 0.97 24.34
N LYS A 54 -13.97 0.85 23.03
CA LYS A 54 -14.26 -0.42 22.33
C LYS A 54 -13.00 -1.16 21.88
N PHE A 55 -11.82 -0.59 22.10
CA PHE A 55 -10.56 -1.20 21.69
C PHE A 55 -9.56 -1.27 22.85
N GLN A 56 -9.22 -2.49 23.25
CA GLN A 56 -8.43 -2.77 24.46
C GLN A 56 -7.35 -3.82 24.21
N VAL A 57 -6.42 -3.98 25.17
CA VAL A 57 -5.39 -5.02 25.12
C VAL A 57 -6.02 -6.41 25.01
N GLY A 58 -5.45 -7.26 24.15
CA GLY A 58 -5.97 -8.59 23.85
C GLY A 58 -7.05 -8.60 22.76
N MET A 59 -7.55 -7.43 22.35
CA MET A 59 -8.30 -7.27 21.11
C MET A 59 -7.35 -7.00 19.95
N LEU A 60 -7.84 -7.28 18.74
CA LEU A 60 -7.16 -6.98 17.49
C LEU A 60 -8.18 -6.32 16.56
N TRP A 61 -7.74 -5.32 15.80
CA TRP A 61 -8.60 -4.68 14.81
C TRP A 61 -7.91 -4.72 13.45
N LEU A 62 -8.53 -5.45 12.53
CA LEU A 62 -8.06 -5.57 11.15
C LEU A 62 -8.73 -4.49 10.30
N TYR A 63 -7.94 -3.55 9.83
CA TYR A 63 -8.34 -2.58 8.83
C TYR A 63 -8.01 -3.13 7.43
N LYS A 64 -9.00 -3.14 6.54
CA LYS A 64 -8.85 -3.58 5.15
C LYS A 64 -8.93 -2.37 4.23
N SER A 65 -7.85 -2.09 3.50
CA SER A 65 -7.87 -1.17 2.36
C SER A 65 -7.69 -1.95 1.06
N PRO A 66 -8.02 -1.36 -0.10
CA PRO A 66 -7.71 -1.95 -1.39
C PRO A 66 -6.21 -2.24 -1.60
N GLN A 67 -5.31 -1.46 -0.98
CA GLN A 67 -3.86 -1.57 -1.17
C GLN A 67 -3.22 -2.60 -0.24
N LYS A 68 -3.47 -2.47 1.08
CA LYS A 68 -2.81 -3.28 2.11
C LYS A 68 -3.69 -3.42 3.34
N TRP A 69 -3.58 -4.53 4.05
CA TRP A 69 -4.31 -4.72 5.31
C TRP A 69 -3.42 -4.36 6.50
N VAL A 70 -4.01 -3.73 7.51
CA VAL A 70 -3.31 -3.32 8.72
C VAL A 70 -3.95 -3.98 9.93
N LEU A 71 -3.18 -4.79 10.64
CA LEU A 71 -3.59 -5.35 11.91
C LEU A 71 -3.13 -4.43 13.04
N ASN A 72 -4.06 -3.68 13.63
CA ASN A 72 -3.78 -2.86 14.80
C ASN A 72 -3.69 -3.75 16.04
N PHE A 73 -2.49 -3.76 16.63
CA PHE A 73 -2.10 -4.65 17.72
C PHE A 73 -1.80 -3.81 18.97
N PRO A 74 -2.69 -3.80 19.98
CA PRO A 74 -2.47 -3.05 21.21
C PRO A 74 -1.29 -3.63 22.00
N THR A 75 -0.20 -2.87 22.06
CA THR A 75 0.99 -3.22 22.86
C THR A 75 1.09 -2.38 24.12
N LYS A 76 0.23 -1.35 24.26
CA LYS A 76 0.24 -0.42 25.40
C LYS A 76 -1.19 -0.05 25.74
N LYS A 77 -1.46 0.27 27.02
CA LYS A 77 -2.72 0.92 27.40
C LYS A 77 -2.64 2.43 27.11
N HIS A 78 -1.71 3.11 27.78
CA HIS A 78 -1.42 4.52 27.58
C HIS A 78 -0.05 4.70 26.89
N TRP A 79 0.11 5.71 26.03
CA TRP A 79 1.36 5.92 25.28
C TRP A 79 2.56 6.29 26.18
N ARG A 80 2.31 6.88 27.37
CA ARG A 80 3.32 7.25 28.38
C ARG A 80 3.86 6.08 29.21
N ALA A 81 3.09 5.00 29.39
CA ALA A 81 3.52 3.84 30.17
C ALA A 81 4.36 2.87 29.31
N PRO A 82 5.20 1.98 29.86
CA PRO A 82 5.86 0.93 29.06
C PRO A 82 4.86 -0.15 28.59
N SER A 83 5.33 -1.01 27.69
CA SER A 83 4.62 -2.25 27.29
C SER A 83 4.76 -3.31 28.38
N LYS A 84 4.01 -4.42 28.26
CA LYS A 84 4.13 -5.59 29.13
C LYS A 84 4.07 -6.86 28.29
N VAL A 85 4.84 -7.87 28.67
CA VAL A 85 4.83 -9.20 28.00
C VAL A 85 3.41 -9.77 27.93
N ALA A 86 2.63 -9.63 29.00
CA ALA A 86 1.22 -10.08 29.04
C ALA A 86 0.34 -9.42 27.97
N TYR A 87 0.64 -8.19 27.55
CA TYR A 87 -0.12 -7.52 26.48
C TYR A 87 0.18 -8.15 25.11
N ILE A 88 1.45 -8.49 24.88
CA ILE A 88 1.91 -9.14 23.66
C ILE A 88 1.33 -10.56 23.59
N GLU A 89 1.38 -11.31 24.69
CA GLU A 89 0.85 -12.67 24.74
C GLU A 89 -0.64 -12.71 24.48
N ALA A 90 -1.41 -11.80 25.08
CA ALA A 90 -2.85 -11.72 24.86
C ALA A 90 -3.19 -11.45 23.39
N GLY A 91 -2.48 -10.53 22.73
CA GLY A 91 -2.70 -10.22 21.32
C GLY A 91 -2.27 -11.38 20.39
N LEU A 92 -1.15 -12.05 20.66
CA LEU A 92 -0.70 -13.20 19.87
C LEU A 92 -1.67 -14.38 20.01
N LYS A 93 -2.14 -14.67 21.22
CA LYS A 93 -3.15 -15.70 21.47
C LYS A 93 -4.44 -15.39 20.70
N LYS A 94 -4.88 -14.12 20.70
CA LYS A 94 -6.05 -13.71 19.91
C LYS A 94 -5.80 -13.87 18.41
N PHE A 95 -4.62 -13.51 17.92
CA PHE A 95 -4.27 -13.64 16.50
C PHE A 95 -4.38 -15.09 16.02
N VAL A 96 -3.80 -16.04 16.74
CA VAL A 96 -3.87 -17.48 16.43
C VAL A 96 -5.33 -17.97 16.33
N GLN A 97 -6.24 -17.40 17.12
CA GLN A 97 -7.66 -17.78 17.10
C GLN A 97 -8.43 -17.25 15.89
N VAL A 98 -8.00 -16.15 15.26
CA VAL A 98 -8.86 -15.41 14.30
C VAL A 98 -8.24 -15.21 12.92
N TYR A 99 -6.93 -15.42 12.75
CA TYR A 99 -6.25 -15.10 11.49
C TYR A 99 -6.86 -15.84 10.28
N SER A 100 -7.22 -17.12 10.47
CA SER A 100 -7.80 -17.97 9.43
C SER A 100 -9.18 -17.44 9.01
N ASP A 101 -10.05 -17.14 9.99
CA ASP A 101 -11.39 -16.60 9.75
C ASP A 101 -11.35 -15.23 9.07
N TRP A 102 -10.28 -14.47 9.30
CA TRP A 102 -10.07 -13.17 8.67
C TRP A 102 -9.48 -13.25 7.26
N GLY A 103 -9.10 -14.45 6.81
CA GLY A 103 -8.50 -14.70 5.49
C GLY A 103 -7.04 -14.23 5.39
N ILE A 104 -6.32 -14.23 6.52
CA ILE A 104 -4.92 -13.83 6.57
C ILE A 104 -4.04 -15.01 6.15
N HIS A 105 -3.33 -14.89 5.02
CA HIS A 105 -2.43 -15.93 4.51
C HIS A 105 -0.94 -15.55 4.57
N SER A 106 -0.62 -14.27 4.79
CA SER A 106 0.74 -13.83 5.14
C SER A 106 0.73 -12.54 5.97
N ILE A 107 1.66 -12.41 6.91
CA ILE A 107 1.69 -11.30 7.87
C ILE A 107 3.10 -10.87 8.26
N ALA A 108 3.30 -9.57 8.42
CA ALA A 108 4.57 -8.97 8.84
C ALA A 108 4.47 -8.27 10.20
N PHE A 109 5.34 -8.64 11.12
CA PHE A 109 5.41 -8.11 12.48
C PHE A 109 6.65 -7.22 12.71
N PRO A 110 6.50 -6.04 13.33
CA PRO A 110 7.61 -5.31 13.96
C PRO A 110 8.03 -5.96 15.29
N PRO A 111 9.09 -5.47 15.98
CA PRO A 111 9.45 -5.99 17.30
C PRO A 111 8.45 -5.48 18.34
N LEU A 112 7.44 -6.31 18.63
CA LEU A 112 6.24 -5.97 19.39
C LEU A 112 6.56 -5.46 20.80
N GLY A 113 6.15 -4.23 21.12
CA GLY A 113 6.36 -3.66 22.45
C GLY A 113 7.81 -3.33 22.80
N CYS A 114 8.76 -3.44 21.86
CA CYS A 114 10.15 -3.02 22.07
C CYS A 114 10.31 -1.49 21.96
N GLY A 115 11.54 -0.99 22.16
CA GLY A 115 11.91 0.43 22.08
C GLY A 115 11.02 1.34 22.92
N ASN A 116 10.02 2.00 22.34
CA ASN A 116 9.04 2.84 23.08
C ASN A 116 8.21 2.07 24.12
N GLY A 117 8.13 0.74 24.01
CA GLY A 117 7.51 -0.12 25.02
C GLY A 117 8.51 -0.77 25.97
N GLN A 118 9.83 -0.61 25.74
CA GLN A 118 10.93 -1.04 26.61
C GLN A 118 11.02 -2.56 26.88
N LEU A 119 10.34 -3.40 26.10
CA LEU A 119 10.60 -4.84 26.13
C LEU A 119 11.86 -5.18 25.33
N ASP A 120 12.59 -6.18 25.80
CA ASP A 120 13.73 -6.74 25.10
C ASP A 120 13.27 -7.75 24.03
N PHE A 121 13.77 -7.58 22.80
CA PHE A 121 13.31 -8.40 21.69
C PHE A 121 13.78 -9.85 21.83
N GLU A 122 15.08 -10.07 22.06
CA GLU A 122 15.67 -11.43 22.05
C GLU A 122 15.20 -12.28 23.22
N THR A 123 15.10 -11.69 24.42
CA THR A 123 14.84 -12.44 25.65
C THR A 123 13.37 -12.49 26.04
N GLN A 124 12.55 -11.51 25.65
CA GLN A 124 11.14 -11.42 26.09
C GLN A 124 10.14 -11.58 24.96
N VAL A 125 10.37 -10.98 23.80
CA VAL A 125 9.35 -10.90 22.72
C VAL A 125 9.50 -12.02 21.70
N ARG A 126 10.72 -12.29 21.24
CA ARG A 126 11.02 -13.30 20.23
C ARG A 126 10.58 -14.70 20.66
N PRO A 127 10.90 -15.22 21.86
CA PRO A 127 10.47 -16.56 22.28
C PRO A 127 8.94 -16.68 22.31
N LEU A 128 8.27 -15.58 22.66
CA LEU A 128 6.81 -15.51 22.71
C LEU A 128 6.20 -15.52 21.30
N MET A 129 6.74 -14.74 20.37
CA MET A 129 6.32 -14.75 18.97
C MET A 129 6.53 -16.14 18.36
N GLU A 130 7.68 -16.76 18.55
CA GLU A 130 7.94 -18.12 18.07
C GLU A 130 6.97 -19.15 18.66
N LYS A 131 6.68 -19.07 19.97
CA LYS A 131 5.72 -19.95 20.65
C LYS A 131 4.34 -19.97 19.95
N TYR A 132 3.83 -18.81 19.56
CA TYR A 132 2.48 -18.69 18.98
C TYR A 132 2.45 -18.78 17.45
N LEU A 133 3.48 -18.30 16.76
CA LEU A 133 3.44 -18.10 15.31
C LEU A 133 4.09 -19.23 14.51
N LYS A 134 5.01 -20.01 15.10
CA LYS A 134 5.85 -20.95 14.32
C LYS A 134 5.08 -22.06 13.60
N ASN A 135 3.97 -22.51 14.20
CA ASN A 135 3.17 -23.62 13.72
C ASN A 135 1.99 -23.17 12.83
N LEU A 136 1.87 -21.88 12.54
CA LEU A 136 0.80 -21.40 11.69
C LEU A 136 1.09 -21.78 10.21
N PRO A 137 0.09 -22.26 9.46
CA PRO A 137 0.20 -22.61 8.04
C PRO A 137 0.16 -21.35 7.14
N ILE A 138 0.85 -20.29 7.54
CA ILE A 138 0.95 -19.01 6.81
C ILE A 138 2.40 -18.51 6.83
N ASP A 139 2.69 -17.57 5.94
CA ASP A 139 3.98 -16.90 5.94
C ASP A 139 4.01 -15.79 6.99
N VAL A 140 4.98 -15.87 7.90
CA VAL A 140 5.17 -14.89 8.98
C VAL A 140 6.53 -14.25 8.80
N PHE A 141 6.55 -12.94 8.59
CA PHE A 141 7.76 -12.14 8.51
C PHE A 141 7.93 -11.37 9.83
N ILE A 142 9.12 -11.42 10.42
CA ILE A 142 9.45 -10.67 11.63
C ILE A 142 10.62 -9.73 11.32
N TYR A 143 10.43 -8.44 11.58
CA TYR A 143 11.44 -7.40 11.37
C TYR A 143 12.01 -7.00 12.74
N PRO A 144 13.11 -7.63 13.22
CA PRO A 144 13.60 -7.45 14.58
C PRO A 144 14.34 -6.11 14.79
N ASP A 145 14.99 -5.59 13.75
CA ASP A 145 15.83 -4.41 13.84
C ASP A 145 14.99 -3.12 13.81
N ARG A 146 15.34 -2.18 14.69
CA ARG A 146 14.86 -0.78 14.64
C ARG A 146 15.81 0.14 13.88
N HIS A 147 16.79 -0.41 13.17
CA HIS A 147 17.67 0.39 12.33
C HIS A 147 16.87 0.89 11.12
N SER A 148 16.24 2.04 11.34
CA SER A 148 16.22 3.12 10.37
C SER A 148 17.68 3.45 10.00
N GLU A 149 18.28 2.65 9.14
CA GLU A 149 19.18 3.21 8.12
C GLU A 149 18.35 3.58 6.89
N PHE A 150 17.15 4.13 7.11
CA PHE A 150 16.53 4.96 6.09
C PHE A 150 17.07 6.38 6.25
N VAL A 151 18.26 6.55 5.70
CA VAL A 151 18.61 7.77 4.96
C VAL A 151 17.53 7.90 3.88
N GLU A 152 16.91 9.07 3.77
CA GLU A 152 15.77 9.38 2.89
C GLU A 152 16.00 9.11 1.38
N HIS A 153 17.17 8.61 0.98
CA HIS A 153 17.56 8.38 -0.42
C HIS A 153 18.40 7.11 -0.62
N LEU A 154 17.84 5.91 -0.45
CA LEU A 154 18.47 4.70 -0.99
C LEU A 154 17.47 3.92 -1.84
N ASN A 155 17.50 4.31 -3.12
CA ASN A 155 16.89 3.69 -4.31
C ASN A 155 15.37 3.84 -4.50
N VAL A 156 14.99 5.06 -4.92
CA VAL A 156 13.74 5.34 -5.67
C VAL A 156 13.48 4.28 -6.75
N LYS A 157 14.53 3.82 -7.46
CA LYS A 157 14.42 2.77 -8.48
C LYS A 157 13.99 1.39 -7.95
N GLN A 158 14.39 1.01 -6.74
CA GLN A 158 14.00 -0.29 -6.17
C GLN A 158 12.58 -0.25 -5.58
N MET A 159 12.19 0.89 -5.01
CA MET A 159 10.81 1.11 -4.58
C MET A 159 9.85 1.16 -5.79
N GLN A 160 10.25 1.85 -6.86
CA GLN A 160 9.52 1.87 -8.13
C GLN A 160 9.45 0.47 -8.75
N ALA A 161 10.55 -0.29 -8.80
CA ALA A 161 10.55 -1.66 -9.31
C ALA A 161 9.64 -2.60 -8.50
N TRP A 162 9.57 -2.43 -7.18
CA TRP A 162 8.67 -3.19 -6.32
C TRP A 162 7.20 -2.81 -6.51
N LEU A 163 6.86 -1.51 -6.54
CA LEU A 163 5.50 -1.05 -6.84
C LEU A 163 5.02 -1.56 -8.21
N ARG A 164 5.90 -1.53 -9.23
CA ARG A 164 5.62 -2.02 -10.59
C ARG A 164 5.50 -3.53 -10.69
N SER A 165 5.96 -4.30 -9.70
CA SER A 165 5.78 -5.76 -9.66
C SER A 165 4.35 -6.19 -9.27
N GLU A 166 3.54 -5.28 -8.69
CA GLU A 166 2.12 -5.51 -8.37
C GLU A 166 1.24 -4.37 -8.95
N PRO A 167 0.99 -4.35 -10.27
CA PRO A 167 0.35 -3.23 -10.97
C PRO A 167 -1.07 -2.93 -10.46
N THR A 168 -1.74 -3.92 -9.88
CA THR A 168 -3.09 -3.79 -9.31
C THR A 168 -3.14 -2.93 -8.04
N SER A 169 -1.99 -2.65 -7.41
CA SER A 169 -1.88 -1.88 -6.17
C SER A 169 -1.33 -0.45 -6.38
N LEU A 170 -0.91 -0.10 -7.61
CA LEU A 170 -0.29 1.19 -7.93
C LEU A 170 -1.28 2.36 -7.76
N PRO A 171 -0.97 3.36 -6.90
CA PRO A 171 -1.72 4.60 -6.83
C PRO A 171 -1.63 5.40 -8.13
N PHE A 172 -2.69 6.10 -8.51
CA PHE A 172 -2.68 6.88 -9.75
C PHE A 172 -1.65 8.03 -9.75
N ALA A 173 -1.25 8.54 -8.59
CA ALA A 173 -0.19 9.55 -8.51
C ALA A 173 1.15 9.03 -9.08
N GLU A 174 1.53 7.80 -8.76
CA GLU A 174 2.72 7.14 -9.31
C GLU A 174 2.58 6.89 -10.81
N VAL A 175 1.40 6.44 -11.24
CA VAL A 175 1.09 6.25 -12.68
C VAL A 175 1.14 7.58 -13.43
N TRP A 176 0.70 8.66 -12.81
CA TRP A 176 0.75 10.01 -13.38
C TRP A 176 2.18 10.52 -13.51
N GLU A 177 3.04 10.27 -12.52
CA GLU A 177 4.47 10.55 -12.61
C GLU A 177 5.11 9.75 -13.75
N ASP A 178 4.79 8.46 -13.88
CA ASP A 178 5.29 7.61 -14.96
C ASP A 178 4.81 8.09 -16.34
N VAL A 179 3.52 8.40 -16.50
CA VAL A 179 2.95 8.97 -17.73
C VAL A 179 3.62 10.32 -18.06
N THR A 180 3.87 11.16 -17.05
CA THR A 180 4.56 12.44 -17.24
C THR A 180 6.00 12.23 -17.69
N ALA A 181 6.70 11.25 -17.10
CA ALA A 181 8.07 10.91 -17.48
C ALA A 181 8.14 10.34 -18.91
N VAL A 182 7.19 9.48 -19.30
CA VAL A 182 7.04 8.99 -20.68
C VAL A 182 6.84 10.16 -21.63
N LEU A 183 5.89 11.05 -21.33
CA LEU A 183 5.55 12.18 -22.21
C LEU A 183 6.64 13.25 -22.28
N ALA A 184 7.53 13.33 -21.28
CA ALA A 184 8.73 14.15 -21.33
C ALA A 184 9.78 13.60 -22.32
N GLN A 185 9.79 12.29 -22.57
CA GLN A 185 10.74 11.63 -23.46
C GLN A 185 10.17 11.37 -24.86
N LYS A 186 8.85 11.11 -24.95
CA LYS A 186 8.14 10.73 -26.17
C LYS A 186 6.82 11.49 -26.23
N SER A 187 6.66 12.33 -27.25
CA SER A 187 5.43 13.11 -27.44
C SER A 187 4.60 12.68 -28.66
N GLU A 188 5.12 11.79 -29.49
CA GLU A 188 4.48 11.28 -30.71
C GLU A 188 4.02 9.83 -30.54
N PHE A 189 2.78 9.56 -30.93
CA PHE A 189 2.12 8.28 -30.77
C PHE A 189 1.24 7.99 -31.98
N ALA A 190 0.82 6.73 -32.11
CA ALA A 190 -0.17 6.31 -33.08
C ALA A 190 -1.29 5.52 -32.40
N THR A 191 -2.53 5.75 -32.83
CA THR A 191 -3.69 5.00 -32.32
C THR A 191 -3.59 3.52 -32.72
N ILE A 192 -3.94 2.60 -31.82
CA ILE A 192 -3.78 1.15 -32.08
C ILE A 192 -4.66 0.66 -33.24
N ALA A 193 -5.90 1.15 -33.35
CA ALA A 193 -6.87 0.62 -34.31
C ALA A 193 -6.66 1.07 -35.75
N GLN A 194 -6.11 2.28 -35.97
CA GLN A 194 -6.02 2.90 -37.29
C GLN A 194 -4.61 3.42 -37.62
N ASN A 195 -3.64 3.19 -36.75
CA ASN A 195 -2.27 3.73 -36.84
C ASN A 195 -2.22 5.24 -37.12
N SER A 196 -3.25 5.98 -36.67
CA SER A 196 -3.36 7.41 -36.93
C SER A 196 -2.46 8.19 -35.96
N PRO A 197 -1.59 9.08 -36.45
CA PRO A 197 -0.63 9.78 -35.61
C PRO A 197 -1.30 10.87 -34.77
N PHE A 198 -0.78 11.06 -33.56
CA PHE A 198 -1.15 12.15 -32.66
C PHE A 198 0.03 12.54 -31.77
N THR A 199 -0.05 13.73 -31.19
CA THR A 199 0.88 14.15 -30.13
C THR A 199 0.18 14.33 -28.80
N ALA A 200 0.91 14.09 -27.72
CA ALA A 200 0.43 14.22 -26.35
C ALA A 200 1.40 15.03 -25.50
N GLN A 201 0.87 15.92 -24.67
CA GLN A 201 1.65 16.75 -23.74
C GLN A 201 0.93 16.88 -22.41
N VAL A 202 1.69 16.88 -21.32
CA VAL A 202 1.17 17.15 -19.98
C VAL A 202 0.84 18.64 -19.83
N VAL A 203 -0.30 18.93 -19.21
CA VAL A 203 -0.73 20.26 -18.80
C VAL A 203 -0.92 20.24 -17.29
N THR A 204 -0.47 21.28 -16.61
CA THR A 204 -0.46 21.35 -15.14
C THR A 204 -1.65 22.12 -14.56
N ASP A 205 -2.26 23.03 -15.33
CA ASP A 205 -3.41 23.82 -14.89
C ASP A 205 -4.38 24.11 -16.08
N PRO A 206 -5.57 23.48 -16.12
CA PRO A 206 -5.98 22.36 -15.25
C PRO A 206 -5.13 21.12 -15.56
N PRO A 207 -4.94 20.21 -14.58
CA PRO A 207 -4.12 19.02 -14.77
C PRO A 207 -4.74 18.06 -15.78
N GLY A 208 -3.93 17.56 -16.72
CA GLY A 208 -4.40 16.63 -17.75
C GLY A 208 -3.46 16.52 -18.93
N LEU A 209 -3.95 15.93 -20.02
CA LEU A 209 -3.21 15.77 -21.27
C LEU A 209 -3.84 16.62 -22.38
N ARG A 210 -3.00 17.36 -23.09
CA ARG A 210 -3.34 17.97 -24.37
C ARG A 210 -2.96 17.03 -25.49
N ILE A 211 -3.95 16.64 -26.29
CA ILE A 211 -3.78 15.78 -27.46
C ILE A 211 -3.93 16.62 -28.72
N ARG A 212 -3.02 16.51 -29.69
CA ARG A 212 -3.20 17.08 -31.04
C ARG A 212 -3.25 15.97 -32.07
N ALA A 213 -4.33 15.89 -32.82
CA ALA A 213 -4.54 14.89 -33.86
C ALA A 213 -5.37 15.47 -35.00
N SER A 214 -4.98 15.22 -36.25
CA SER A 214 -5.72 15.64 -37.45
C SER A 214 -6.09 17.14 -37.47
N GLY A 215 -5.18 18.01 -37.04
CA GLY A 215 -5.39 19.47 -36.97
C GLY A 215 -6.30 19.95 -35.84
N GLN A 216 -6.78 19.04 -34.97
CA GLN A 216 -7.63 19.35 -33.83
C GLN A 216 -6.87 19.18 -32.51
N THR A 217 -7.29 19.94 -31.49
CA THR A 217 -6.76 19.82 -30.13
C THR A 217 -7.84 19.31 -29.20
N TYR A 218 -7.50 18.31 -28.39
CA TYR A 218 -8.36 17.73 -27.37
C TYR A 218 -7.69 17.84 -26.01
N PHE A 219 -8.51 17.90 -24.95
CA PHE A 219 -8.04 17.90 -23.59
C PHE A 219 -8.62 16.70 -22.85
N ILE A 220 -7.75 15.90 -22.24
CA ILE A 220 -8.12 14.78 -21.39
C ILE A 220 -7.79 15.19 -19.95
N HIS A 221 -8.83 15.43 -19.16
CA HIS A 221 -8.69 15.84 -17.76
C HIS A 221 -8.08 14.75 -16.90
N TYR A 222 -7.31 15.13 -15.88
CA TYR A 222 -6.70 14.22 -14.90
C TYR A 222 -7.69 13.17 -14.35
N GLU A 223 -8.94 13.56 -14.10
CA GLU A 223 -10.00 12.67 -13.62
C GLU A 223 -10.35 11.55 -14.62
N ALA A 224 -10.28 11.84 -15.93
CA ALA A 224 -10.52 10.84 -16.97
C ALA A 224 -9.38 9.82 -17.05
N LEU A 225 -8.12 10.25 -16.84
CA LEU A 225 -6.99 9.34 -16.73
C LEU A 225 -7.07 8.47 -15.46
N LEU A 226 -7.46 9.08 -14.34
CA LEU A 226 -7.69 8.37 -13.08
C LEU A 226 -8.77 7.31 -13.24
N ALA A 227 -9.90 7.66 -13.85
CA ALA A 227 -11.00 6.74 -14.12
C ALA A 227 -10.55 5.57 -15.02
N PHE A 228 -9.77 5.86 -16.07
CA PHE A 228 -9.21 4.84 -16.95
C PHE A 228 -8.27 3.87 -16.19
N TRP A 229 -7.35 4.40 -15.37
CA TRP A 229 -6.47 3.59 -14.55
C TRP A 229 -7.23 2.73 -13.54
N GLN A 230 -8.23 3.31 -12.87
CA GLN A 230 -9.09 2.57 -11.93
C GLN A 230 -9.78 1.39 -12.59
N GLN A 231 -10.31 1.56 -13.80
CA GLN A 231 -10.95 0.46 -14.54
C GLN A 231 -9.94 -0.62 -14.95
N LEU A 232 -8.79 -0.22 -15.51
CA LEU A 232 -7.73 -1.16 -15.90
C LEU A 232 -7.26 -1.99 -14.70
N ARG A 233 -7.12 -1.34 -13.54
CA ARG A 233 -6.75 -1.95 -12.27
C ARG A 233 -7.83 -2.89 -11.72
N THR A 234 -9.10 -2.49 -11.80
CA THR A 234 -10.23 -3.27 -11.27
C THR A 234 -10.52 -4.51 -12.12
N HIS A 235 -10.40 -4.41 -13.44
CA HIS A 235 -10.76 -5.50 -14.35
C HIS A 235 -9.57 -6.31 -14.87
N GLY A 236 -8.34 -5.80 -14.73
CA GLY A 236 -7.12 -6.42 -15.28
C GLY A 236 -6.97 -6.25 -16.80
N PHE A 237 -7.95 -5.66 -17.48
CA PHE A 237 -7.94 -5.32 -18.90
C PHE A 237 -8.92 -4.15 -19.17
N SER A 238 -8.82 -3.51 -20.34
CA SER A 238 -9.76 -2.47 -20.77
C SER A 238 -10.12 -2.63 -22.25
N MET A 239 -11.38 -2.35 -22.61
CA MET A 239 -11.90 -2.40 -23.98
C MET A 239 -12.92 -1.27 -24.18
N ARG A 240 -13.15 -0.85 -25.44
CA ARG A 240 -14.02 0.30 -25.78
C ARG A 240 -15.38 0.27 -25.06
N HIS A 241 -16.00 -0.90 -24.92
CA HIS A 241 -17.34 -1.03 -24.34
C HIS A 241 -17.40 -1.09 -22.79
N ILE A 242 -16.26 -1.12 -22.09
CA ILE A 242 -16.21 -1.19 -20.60
C ILE A 242 -16.11 0.21 -19.96
N ALA A 243 -15.86 1.27 -20.75
CA ALA A 243 -15.73 2.64 -20.27
C ALA A 243 -16.76 3.60 -20.91
N PRO A 244 -18.04 3.54 -20.52
CA PRO A 244 -19.08 4.41 -21.09
C PRO A 244 -18.69 5.89 -20.96
N GLY A 245 -18.58 6.61 -22.08
CA GLY A 245 -18.26 8.04 -22.09
C GLY A 245 -16.76 8.38 -22.20
N LEU A 246 -15.88 7.38 -22.26
CA LEU A 246 -14.44 7.56 -22.53
C LEU A 246 -14.02 7.05 -23.92
N ASP A 247 -14.96 6.65 -24.78
CA ASP A 247 -14.70 5.96 -26.05
C ASP A 247 -13.66 6.65 -26.95
N ARG A 248 -13.71 7.98 -27.02
CA ARG A 248 -12.78 8.79 -27.82
C ARG A 248 -11.45 9.04 -27.10
N GLN A 249 -11.45 9.13 -25.77
CA GLN A 249 -10.24 9.29 -24.97
C GLN A 249 -9.41 7.99 -24.99
N LEU A 250 -10.07 6.82 -24.95
CA LEU A 250 -9.43 5.51 -24.95
C LEU A 250 -8.49 5.29 -26.15
N SER A 251 -8.85 5.79 -27.34
CA SER A 251 -8.00 5.65 -28.52
C SER A 251 -6.64 6.35 -28.39
N TYR A 252 -6.54 7.35 -27.51
CA TYR A 252 -5.30 8.08 -27.23
C TYR A 252 -4.63 7.59 -25.94
N LEU A 253 -5.40 7.22 -24.92
CA LEU A 253 -4.86 6.76 -23.64
C LEU A 253 -4.20 5.38 -23.75
N ILE A 254 -4.76 4.45 -24.53
CA ILE A 254 -4.21 3.10 -24.66
C ILE A 254 -2.76 3.11 -25.18
N PRO A 255 -2.43 3.78 -26.31
CA PRO A 255 -1.04 3.87 -26.78
C PRO A 255 -0.08 4.51 -25.76
N ILE A 256 -0.54 5.50 -24.99
CA ILE A 256 0.31 6.17 -23.98
C ILE A 256 0.57 5.23 -22.80
N PHE A 257 -0.47 4.58 -22.28
CA PHE A 257 -0.33 3.65 -21.14
C PHE A 257 0.43 2.38 -21.51
N ALA A 258 0.40 1.95 -22.78
CA ALA A 258 1.18 0.81 -23.26
C ALA A 258 2.71 1.02 -23.21
N GLU A 259 3.18 2.25 -23.03
CA GLU A 259 4.61 2.54 -22.78
C GLU A 259 5.02 2.32 -21.31
N LEU A 260 4.05 2.09 -20.40
CA LEU A 260 4.35 1.80 -19.00
C LEU A 260 4.78 0.34 -18.85
N ASP A 261 5.89 0.09 -18.15
CA ASP A 261 6.51 -1.25 -17.99
C ASP A 261 5.55 -2.35 -17.46
N TYR A 262 4.47 -1.95 -16.80
CA TYR A 262 3.50 -2.81 -16.13
C TYR A 262 2.14 -2.88 -16.84
N VAL A 263 2.02 -2.29 -18.04
CA VAL A 263 0.83 -2.36 -18.88
C VAL A 263 1.24 -2.98 -20.22
N THR A 264 0.67 -4.14 -20.54
CA THR A 264 0.99 -4.82 -21.79
C THR A 264 -0.20 -4.74 -22.76
N PRO A 265 -0.03 -4.20 -23.97
CA PRO A 265 -1.06 -4.28 -24.99
C PRO A 265 -1.24 -5.74 -25.44
N VAL A 266 -2.48 -6.22 -25.43
CA VAL A 266 -2.83 -7.55 -25.96
C VAL A 266 -3.60 -7.34 -27.26
N HIS A 267 -3.07 -7.85 -28.36
CA HIS A 267 -3.79 -7.92 -29.63
C HIS A 267 -4.74 -9.12 -29.59
N VAL A 268 -6.05 -8.85 -29.69
CA VAL A 268 -7.10 -9.86 -29.80
C VAL A 268 -7.71 -9.77 -31.19
#